data_AF-A0A1Q4X762-F1
#
_entry.id   AF-A0A1Q4X762-F1
#
_cell.length_a   1.000
_cell.length_b   1.000
_cell.length_c   1.000
_cell.angle_alpha   90.00
_cell.angle_beta   90.00
_cell.angle_gamma   90.00
#
_symmetry.space_group_name_H-M   'P 1'
#
loop_
_entity.id
_entity.type
_entity.pdbx_description
1 polymer ?
#
loop_
_entity_poly.entity_id
_entity_poly.type
_entity_poly.pdbx_seq_one_letter_code
_entity_poly.pdbx_strand_id
1 'polypeptide(L)'
;MIIVVREYKFDADQVEDVDLDEEVVLDSKGRRITEARAEEMAQEALARVGRPSLSAAGSTSPEVKARVPAQLKERVEQLARDRQTTTSMVIREALEEYLAHH
;
A
#
# COMPACT_ATOMS: atom_id res chain seq x y z
N MET A 1 -9.44 5.10 10.12
CA MET A 1 -9.72 3.93 9.26
C MET A 1 -8.55 2.98 9.38
N ILE A 2 -8.68 1.94 10.20
CA ILE A 2 -7.60 0.97 10.47
C ILE A 2 -7.68 -0.07 9.36
N ILE A 3 -6.67 -0.16 8.50
CA ILE A 3 -6.55 -1.23 7.53
C ILE A 3 -6.09 -2.47 8.30
N VAL A 4 -7.02 -3.38 8.58
CA VAL A 4 -6.71 -4.68 9.17
C VAL A 4 -6.21 -5.57 8.04
N VAL A 5 -4.89 -5.75 7.94
CA VAL A 5 -4.28 -6.68 6.99
C VAL A 5 -4.50 -8.08 7.54
N ARG A 6 -5.46 -8.82 6.96
CA ARG A 6 -5.74 -10.21 7.34
C ARG A 6 -4.60 -11.08 6.81
N GLU A 7 -3.84 -11.68 7.71
CA GLU A 7 -2.77 -12.63 7.39
C GLU A 7 -3.42 -13.91 6.81
N TYR A 8 -3.28 -14.12 5.50
CA TYR A 8 -3.64 -15.38 4.86
C TYR A 8 -2.40 -16.28 4.84
N LYS A 9 -2.43 -17.37 5.60
CA LYS A 9 -1.43 -18.45 5.52
C LYS A 9 -1.86 -19.40 4.42
N PHE A 10 -1.09 -19.46 3.34
CA PHE A 10 -1.25 -20.46 2.29
C PHE A 10 -0.30 -21.62 2.58
N ASP A 11 -0.84 -22.78 2.95
CA ASP A 11 -0.07 -24.02 3.06
C ASP A 11 0.18 -24.56 1.65
N ALA A 12 1.41 -24.42 1.17
CA ALA A 12 1.79 -24.73 -0.22
C ALA A 12 1.64 -26.21 -0.60
N ASP A 13 1.47 -27.11 0.37
CA ASP A 13 1.29 -28.56 0.17
C ASP A 13 -0.17 -28.96 -0.14
N GLN A 14 -1.12 -28.01 -0.19
CA GLN A 14 -2.54 -28.26 -0.49
C GLN A 14 -3.05 -27.30 -1.58
N VAL A 15 -2.37 -27.26 -2.72
CA VAL A 15 -2.89 -26.61 -3.93
C VAL A 15 -3.44 -27.68 -4.86
N GLU A 16 -4.76 -27.82 -4.86
CA GLU A 16 -5.49 -28.63 -5.84
C GLU A 16 -6.09 -27.69 -6.88
N ASP A 17 -6.05 -28.11 -8.14
CA ASP A 17 -6.63 -27.35 -9.23
C ASP A 17 -8.16 -27.48 -9.16
N VAL A 18 -8.86 -26.36 -9.15
CA VAL A 18 -10.32 -26.32 -8.99
C VAL A 18 -10.92 -26.04 -10.35
N ASP A 19 -11.77 -26.95 -10.84
CA ASP A 19 -12.57 -26.71 -12.04
C ASP A 19 -13.70 -25.73 -11.71
N LEU A 20 -13.61 -24.48 -12.21
CA LEU A 20 -14.54 -23.41 -11.87
C LEU A 20 -15.90 -23.52 -12.60
N ASP A 21 -16.00 -24.41 -13.60
CA ASP A 21 -17.25 -24.66 -14.30
C ASP A 21 -18.08 -25.77 -13.62
N GLU A 22 -17.42 -26.69 -12.92
CA GLU A 22 -18.06 -27.70 -12.08
C GLU A 22 -18.29 -27.22 -10.64
N GLU A 23 -17.28 -26.63 -10.01
CA GLU A 23 -17.34 -26.15 -8.65
C GLU A 23 -17.88 -24.72 -8.54
N VAL A 24 -18.75 -24.47 -7.56
CA VAL A 24 -19.35 -23.14 -7.36
C VAL A 24 -18.46 -22.31 -6.45
N VAL A 25 -17.58 -21.53 -7.06
CA VAL A 25 -16.77 -20.52 -6.39
C VAL A 25 -17.40 -19.14 -6.57
N LEU A 26 -17.51 -18.38 -5.47
CA LEU A 26 -18.11 -17.03 -5.46
C LEU A 26 -17.06 -15.97 -5.16
N ASP A 27 -17.17 -14.83 -5.83
CA ASP A 27 -16.37 -13.66 -5.50
C ASP A 27 -16.87 -12.97 -4.21
N SER A 28 -16.16 -11.94 -3.75
CA SER A 28 -16.52 -11.17 -2.56
C SER A 28 -17.86 -10.42 -2.66
N LYS A 29 -18.47 -10.36 -3.86
CA LYS A 29 -19.78 -9.77 -4.13
C LYS A 29 -20.86 -10.84 -4.37
N GLY A 30 -20.54 -12.13 -4.16
CA GLY A 30 -21.45 -13.25 -4.35
C GLY A 30 -21.68 -13.65 -5.81
N ARG A 31 -20.85 -13.20 -6.75
CA ARG A 31 -20.96 -13.55 -8.18
C ARG A 31 -20.17 -14.83 -8.45
N ARG A 32 -20.74 -15.73 -9.26
CA ARG A 32 -20.08 -16.98 -9.67
C ARG A 32 -18.83 -16.68 -10.50
N ILE A 33 -17.73 -17.32 -10.14
CA ILE A 33 -16.50 -17.37 -10.93
C ILE A 33 -16.56 -18.68 -11.74
N THR A 34 -16.46 -18.55 -13.05
CA THR A 34 -16.36 -19.64 -14.03
C THR A 34 -15.00 -19.56 -14.72
N GLU A 35 -14.61 -20.58 -15.48
CA GLU A 35 -13.31 -20.58 -16.18
C GLU A 35 -13.15 -19.37 -17.10
N ALA A 36 -14.15 -19.13 -17.95
CA ALA A 36 -14.18 -17.97 -18.85
C ALA A 36 -14.05 -16.63 -18.10
N ARG A 37 -14.59 -16.54 -16.89
CA ARG A 37 -14.55 -15.33 -16.07
C ARG A 37 -13.20 -15.18 -15.35
N ALA A 38 -12.61 -16.27 -14.90
CA ALA A 38 -11.27 -16.28 -14.35
C ALA A 38 -10.25 -15.85 -15.41
N GLU A 39 -10.38 -16.32 -16.64
CA GLU A 39 -9.54 -15.94 -17.76
C GLU A 39 -9.69 -14.45 -18.11
N GLU A 40 -10.92 -13.93 -18.18
CA GLU A 40 -11.20 -12.49 -18.36
C GLU A 40 -10.51 -11.65 -17.25
N MET A 41 -10.64 -12.05 -15.99
CA MET A 41 -10.00 -11.37 -14.86
C MET A 41 -8.48 -11.41 -14.92
N ALA A 42 -7.91 -12.55 -15.34
CA ALA A 42 -6.47 -12.69 -15.52
C ALA A 42 -5.98 -11.77 -16.65
N GLN A 43 -6.70 -11.72 -17.78
CA GLN A 43 -6.38 -10.80 -18.88
C GLN A 43 -6.52 -9.33 -18.48
N GLU A 44 -7.55 -8.95 -17.70
CA GLU A 44 -7.68 -7.60 -17.16
C GLU A 44 -6.53 -7.24 -16.20
N ALA A 45 -6.12 -8.18 -15.35
CA ALA A 45 -4.99 -8.00 -14.44
C ALA A 45 -3.67 -7.87 -15.22
N LEU A 46 -3.50 -8.68 -16.28
CA LEU A 46 -2.35 -8.64 -17.18
C LEU A 46 -2.34 -7.35 -18.02
N ALA A 47 -3.48 -6.85 -18.46
CA ALA A 47 -3.61 -5.57 -19.15
C ALA A 47 -3.28 -4.38 -18.23
N ARG A 48 -3.38 -4.59 -16.90
CA ARG A 48 -2.92 -3.64 -15.87
C ARG A 48 -1.47 -3.85 -15.47
N VAL A 49 -0.70 -4.71 -16.16
CA VAL A 49 0.71 -4.98 -15.86
C VAL A 49 1.58 -3.75 -16.10
N GLY A 50 2.38 -3.49 -15.08
CA GLY A 50 2.98 -2.23 -14.74
C GLY A 50 2.69 -2.02 -13.26
N ARG A 51 3.65 -1.52 -12.49
CA ARG A 51 3.36 -0.99 -11.15
C ARG A 51 3.09 0.50 -11.36
N PRO A 52 1.86 0.92 -11.75
CA PRO A 52 1.57 2.34 -11.81
C PRO A 52 1.87 2.90 -10.42
N SER A 53 2.76 3.89 -10.37
CA SER A 53 2.97 4.64 -9.14
C SER A 53 1.63 5.21 -8.70
N LEU A 54 1.34 5.17 -7.40
CA LEU A 54 0.18 5.86 -6.83
C LEU A 54 0.23 7.38 -7.06
N SER A 55 1.39 7.90 -7.51
CA SER A 55 1.54 9.21 -8.14
C SER A 55 1.40 9.09 -9.66
N ALA A 56 0.59 9.96 -10.27
CA ALA A 56 0.54 10.12 -11.72
C ALA A 56 1.96 10.20 -12.31
N ALA A 57 2.16 9.59 -13.49
CA ALA A 57 3.36 9.67 -14.35
C ALA A 57 4.64 10.19 -13.67
N GLY A 58 5.38 9.30 -12.98
CA GLY A 58 6.83 9.45 -12.84
C GLY A 58 7.38 10.64 -12.06
N SER A 59 6.62 11.26 -11.15
CA SER A 59 7.19 12.23 -10.22
C SER A 59 7.49 11.58 -8.86
N THR A 60 8.77 11.52 -8.51
CA THR A 60 9.21 11.38 -7.12
C THR A 60 8.62 12.54 -6.32
N SER A 61 8.20 12.30 -5.07
CA SER A 61 7.76 13.38 -4.19
C SER A 61 8.82 14.50 -4.15
N PRO A 62 8.45 15.78 -4.29
CA PRO A 62 9.39 16.88 -4.20
C PRO A 62 10.19 16.83 -2.89
N GLU A 63 11.49 17.12 -2.97
CA GLU A 63 12.40 17.06 -1.84
C GLU A 63 12.75 18.47 -1.34
N VAL A 64 12.74 18.66 -0.02
CA VAL A 64 13.19 19.89 0.64
C VAL A 64 14.46 19.58 1.44
N LYS A 65 15.61 20.14 1.02
CA LYS A 65 16.90 19.98 1.71
C LYS A 65 17.17 21.18 2.61
N ALA A 66 17.39 20.94 3.89
CA ALA A 66 17.78 21.97 4.85
C ALA A 66 18.87 21.47 5.80
N ARG A 67 19.80 22.35 6.17
CA ARG A 67 20.75 22.07 7.26
C ARG A 67 20.09 22.41 8.58
N VAL A 68 20.20 21.52 9.56
CA VAL A 68 19.65 21.69 10.90
C VAL A 68 20.75 21.52 11.95
N PRO A 69 20.65 22.18 13.11
CA PRO A 69 21.51 21.88 14.25
C PRO A 69 21.42 20.41 14.66
N ALA A 70 22.53 19.81 15.10
CA ALA A 70 22.59 18.40 15.48
C ALA A 70 21.54 18.02 16.53
N GLN A 71 21.38 18.86 17.56
CA GLN A 71 20.37 18.67 18.61
C GLN A 71 18.94 18.65 18.07
N LEU A 72 18.64 19.43 17.01
CA LEU A 72 17.31 19.42 16.42
C LEU A 72 17.04 18.10 15.70
N LYS A 73 18.03 17.61 14.94
CA LYS A 73 17.95 16.31 14.27
C LYS A 73 17.70 15.17 15.28
N GLU A 74 18.47 15.14 16.36
CA GLU A 74 18.32 14.13 17.41
C GLU A 74 16.92 14.14 18.05
N ARG A 75 16.36 15.33 18.30
CA ARG A 75 15.00 15.48 18.85
C ARG A 75 13.94 14.95 17.89
N VAL A 76 14.05 15.24 16.61
CA VAL A 76 13.10 14.75 15.59
C VAL A 76 13.17 13.22 15.49
N GLU A 77 14.37 12.65 15.50
CA GLU A 77 14.55 11.20 15.46
C GLU A 77 14.01 10.51 16.72
N GLN A 78 14.20 11.10 17.89
CA GLN A 78 13.64 10.58 19.13
C GLN A 78 12.11 10.64 19.11
N LEU A 79 11.53 11.77 18.70
CA LEU A 79 10.09 11.92 18.57
C LEU A 79 9.50 10.90 17.60
N ALA A 80 10.19 10.63 16.48
CA ALA A 80 9.78 9.62 15.52
C ALA A 80 9.77 8.21 16.14
N ARG A 81 10.80 7.86 16.92
CA ARG A 81 10.87 6.58 17.65
C ARG A 81 9.74 6.46 18.67
N ASP A 82 9.53 7.49 19.48
CA ASP A 82 8.51 7.50 20.54
C ASP A 82 7.09 7.36 19.97
N ARG A 83 6.83 7.98 18.80
CA ARG A 83 5.55 7.91 18.08
C ARG A 83 5.43 6.70 17.14
N GLN A 84 6.43 5.81 17.10
CA GLN A 84 6.49 4.66 16.16
C GLN A 84 6.25 5.08 14.70
N THR A 85 6.80 6.22 14.30
CA THR A 85 6.65 6.85 12.99
C THR A 85 8.02 7.10 12.35
N THR A 86 8.07 7.74 11.17
CA THR A 86 9.32 8.09 10.49
C THR A 86 9.67 9.56 10.67
N THR A 87 10.96 9.88 10.65
CA THR A 87 11.47 11.26 10.68
C THR A 87 10.81 12.12 9.59
N SER A 88 10.62 11.57 8.39
CA SER A 88 9.98 12.29 7.28
C SER A 88 8.51 12.63 7.54
N MET A 89 7.77 11.80 8.27
CA MET A 89 6.40 12.12 8.67
C MET A 89 6.37 13.24 9.70
N VAL A 90 7.24 13.18 10.72
CA VAL A 90 7.36 14.24 11.73
C VAL A 90 7.73 15.59 11.11
N ILE A 91 8.71 15.59 10.19
CA ILE A 91 9.12 16.82 9.49
C ILE A 91 7.98 17.38 8.65
N ARG A 92 7.23 16.52 7.96
CA ARG A 92 6.09 16.95 7.13
C ARG A 92 4.98 17.56 7.99
N GLU A 93 4.57 16.88 9.05
CA GLU A 93 3.55 17.35 10.00
C GLU A 93 3.93 18.72 10.57
N ALA A 94 5.18 18.87 11.03
CA ALA A 94 5.67 20.14 11.57
C ALA A 94 5.67 21.26 10.52
N LEU A 95 6.01 20.97 9.26
CA LEU A 95 6.02 21.95 8.18
C LEU A 95 4.59 22.35 7.79
N GLU A 96 3.67 21.39 7.69
CA GLU A 96 2.25 21.63 7.40
C GLU A 96 1.60 22.47 8.50
N GLU A 97 1.83 22.13 9.77
CA GLU A 97 1.32 22.87 10.93
C GLU A 97 1.88 24.30 10.97
N TYR A 98 3.19 24.46 10.75
CA TYR A 98 3.82 25.78 10.69
C TYR A 98 3.20 26.65 9.59
N LEU A 99 3.00 26.11 8.39
CA LEU A 99 2.41 26.83 7.26
C LEU A 99 0.90 27.06 7.41
N ALA A 100 0.19 26.25 8.19
CA ALA A 100 -1.23 26.48 8.47
C ALA A 100 -1.48 27.64 9.45
N HIS A 101 -0.48 27.97 10.26
CA HIS A 101 -0.55 28.99 11.31
C HIS A 101 0.27 30.26 11.02
N HIS A 102 0.74 30.44 9.78
CA HIS A 102 1.46 31.62 9.30
C HIS A 102 0.84 32.11 7.99
#